data_AF-A0A7X6UGI1-F1
#
_entry.id   AF-A0A7X6UGI1-F1
#
_cell.length_a   1.000
_cell.length_b   1.000
_cell.length_c   1.000
_cell.angle_alpha   90.00
_cell.angle_beta   90.00
_cell.angle_gamma   90.00
#
_symmetry.space_group_name_H-M   'P 1'
#
loop_
_entity.id
_entity.type
_entity.pdbx_description
1 polymer ?
#
loop_
_entity_poly.entity_id
_entity_poly.type
_entity_poly.pdbx_seq_one_letter_code
_entity_poly.pdbx_strand_id
1 'polypeptide(L)'
;LTEPEGGYPESIRGIAGAVLKEGRKLNKNSLIASIANELGDMIERLPDRTYLDHYRERCFILGREVRLDTGETVIPRAVSDDGALIYTDDKGELRSLQSGEISIRL
;
A
#
# COMPACT_ATOMS: atom_id res chain seq x y z
N LEU A 1 -11.17 14.18 -6.25
CA LEU A 1 -11.17 12.74 -6.64
C LEU A 1 -10.84 12.59 -8.12
N THR A 2 -11.20 13.55 -8.96
CA THR A 2 -10.57 13.73 -10.28
C THR A 2 -9.22 14.43 -10.14
N GLU A 3 -8.46 14.44 -11.23
CA GLU A 3 -7.23 15.21 -11.36
C GLU A 3 -7.49 16.72 -11.13
N PRO A 4 -6.56 17.45 -10.48
CA PRO A 4 -6.67 18.90 -10.31
C PRO A 4 -6.61 19.66 -11.63
N GLU A 5 -7.25 20.83 -11.65
CA GLU A 5 -7.15 21.76 -12.78
C GLU A 5 -5.69 22.24 -12.92
N GLY A 6 -5.13 22.11 -14.12
CA GLY A 6 -3.69 22.36 -14.38
C GLY A 6 -2.77 21.17 -14.08
N GLY A 7 -3.32 20.02 -13.67
CA GLY A 7 -2.58 18.79 -13.40
C GLY A 7 -1.83 18.80 -12.06
N TYR A 8 -1.16 17.69 -11.75
CA TYR A 8 -0.38 17.57 -10.53
C TYR A 8 0.93 18.40 -10.59
N PRO A 9 1.39 18.95 -9.44
CA PRO A 9 2.72 19.55 -9.34
C PRO A 9 3.82 18.61 -9.84
N GLU A 10 4.86 19.17 -10.48
CA GLU A 10 5.96 18.38 -11.08
C GLU A 10 6.55 17.36 -10.10
N SER A 11 6.71 17.75 -8.83
CA SER A 11 7.30 16.91 -7.78
C SER A 11 6.53 15.62 -7.48
N ILE A 12 5.25 15.55 -7.82
CA ILE A 12 4.39 14.38 -7.53
C ILE A 12 3.67 13.82 -8.75
N ARG A 13 3.84 14.42 -9.93
CA ARG A 13 3.09 14.04 -11.15
C ARG A 13 3.23 12.55 -11.50
N GLY A 14 4.41 11.96 -11.25
CA GLY A 14 4.66 10.54 -11.51
C GLY A 14 4.12 9.56 -10.46
N ILE A 15 3.70 10.05 -9.28
CA ILE A 15 3.32 9.20 -8.14
C ILE A 15 1.92 9.48 -7.59
N ALA A 16 1.28 10.58 -8.01
CA ALA A 16 -0.08 10.93 -7.63
C ALA A 16 -1.08 10.48 -8.70
N GLY A 17 -2.27 10.04 -8.27
CA GLY A 17 -3.33 9.58 -9.16
C GLY A 17 -4.73 9.97 -8.67
N ALA A 18 -5.68 10.01 -9.62
CA ALA A 18 -7.07 10.33 -9.37
C ALA A 18 -7.92 9.05 -9.24
N VAL A 19 -8.85 9.04 -8.27
CA VAL A 19 -9.81 7.94 -8.07
C VAL A 19 -10.87 7.92 -9.18
N LEU A 20 -11.29 9.10 -9.64
CA LEU A 20 -12.30 9.24 -10.69
C LEU A 20 -11.63 9.61 -12.00
N LYS A 21 -12.00 8.88 -13.06
CA LYS A 21 -11.75 9.29 -14.44
C LYS A 21 -12.62 10.50 -14.80
N GLU A 22 -12.20 11.24 -15.82
CA GLU A 22 -12.93 12.40 -16.33
C GLU A 22 -14.39 12.04 -16.67
N GLY A 23 -15.31 12.96 -16.39
CA GLY A 23 -16.75 12.77 -16.62
C GLY A 23 -17.46 11.86 -15.61
N ARG A 24 -16.74 11.16 -14.72
CA ARG A 24 -17.36 10.34 -13.66
C ARG A 24 -17.66 11.17 -12.43
N LYS A 25 -18.83 10.95 -11.84
CA LYS A 25 -19.25 11.55 -10.57
C LYS A 25 -19.43 10.47 -9.52
N LEU A 26 -19.07 10.80 -8.29
CA LEU A 26 -19.31 9.96 -7.12
C LEU A 26 -19.74 10.86 -5.95
N ASN A 27 -20.70 10.39 -5.18
CA ASN A 27 -21.09 11.01 -3.93
C ASN A 27 -20.00 10.73 -2.87
N LYS A 28 -19.30 11.78 -2.45
CA LYS A 28 -18.22 11.68 -1.45
C LYS A 28 -18.72 11.13 -0.11
N ASN A 29 -19.93 11.50 0.32
CA ASN A 29 -20.49 11.01 1.57
C ASN A 29 -20.75 9.49 1.50
N SER A 30 -21.24 9.00 0.35
CA SER A 30 -21.42 7.57 0.13
C SER A 30 -20.09 6.80 0.14
N LEU A 31 -19.03 7.36 -0.46
CA LEU A 31 -17.70 6.75 -0.40
C LEU A 31 -17.15 6.72 1.03
N ILE A 32 -17.25 7.83 1.76
CA ILE A 32 -16.80 7.92 3.16
C ILE A 32 -17.56 6.90 4.02
N ALA A 33 -18.89 6.82 3.87
CA ALA A 33 -19.70 5.83 4.58
C ALA A 33 -19.29 4.40 4.24
N SER A 34 -19.00 4.12 2.96
CA SER A 34 -18.55 2.77 2.53
C SER A 34 -17.20 2.40 3.14
N ILE A 35 -16.24 3.34 3.16
CA ILE A 35 -14.93 3.14 3.79
C ILE A 35 -15.09 2.92 5.30
N ALA A 36 -15.92 3.74 5.96
CA ALA A 36 -16.15 3.63 7.41
C ALA A 36 -16.82 2.30 7.79
N ASN A 37 -17.79 1.84 7.00
CA ASN A 37 -18.46 0.56 7.22
C ASN A 37 -17.50 -0.60 7.03
N GLU A 38 -16.73 -0.63 5.93
CA GLU A 38 -15.73 -1.68 5.70
C GLU A 38 -14.68 -1.71 6.83
N LEU A 39 -14.21 -0.54 7.27
CA LEU A 39 -13.29 -0.45 8.39
C LEU A 39 -13.92 -0.97 9.69
N GLY A 40 -15.19 -0.66 9.96
CA GLY A 40 -15.94 -1.19 11.09
C GLY A 40 -16.02 -2.71 11.07
N ASP A 41 -16.43 -3.29 9.94
CA ASP A 41 -16.52 -4.74 9.73
C ASP A 41 -15.15 -5.42 9.92
N MET A 42 -14.07 -4.79 9.46
CA MET A 42 -12.71 -5.29 9.69
C MET A 42 -12.33 -5.28 11.18
N ILE A 43 -12.66 -4.21 11.90
CA ILE A 43 -12.38 -4.09 13.33
C ILE A 43 -13.15 -5.14 14.15
N GLU A 44 -14.42 -5.39 13.82
CA GLU A 44 -15.25 -6.39 14.51
C GLU A 44 -14.74 -7.82 14.34
N ARG A 45 -14.02 -8.10 13.24
CA ARG A 45 -13.41 -9.42 13.00
C ARG A 45 -12.10 -9.62 13.74
N LEU A 46 -11.48 -8.58 14.31
CA LEU A 46 -10.23 -8.72 15.04
C LEU A 46 -10.40 -9.68 16.25
N PRO A 47 -9.41 -10.54 16.53
CA PRO A 47 -8.05 -10.55 15.98
C PRO A 47 -7.87 -11.39 14.71
N ASP A 48 -8.94 -11.75 13.99
CA ASP A 48 -8.82 -12.47 12.71
C ASP A 48 -7.91 -11.70 11.73
N ARG A 49 -7.01 -12.43 11.08
CA ARG A 49 -6.01 -11.93 10.14
C ARG A 49 -6.21 -12.41 8.70
N THR A 50 -7.35 -13.00 8.39
CA THR A 50 -7.74 -13.38 7.02
C THR A 50 -7.63 -12.23 6.01
N TYR A 51 -7.72 -10.97 6.45
CA TYR A 51 -7.45 -9.81 5.60
C TYR A 51 -6.02 -9.78 5.01
N LEU A 52 -5.04 -10.43 5.66
CA LEU A 52 -3.67 -10.51 5.16
C LEU A 52 -3.57 -11.36 3.88
N ASP A 53 -4.49 -12.28 3.64
CA ASP A 53 -4.51 -13.06 2.39
C ASP A 53 -4.83 -12.15 1.22
N HIS A 54 -5.87 -11.33 1.34
CA HIS A 54 -6.21 -10.31 0.34
C HIS A 54 -5.12 -9.25 0.18
N TYR A 55 -4.44 -8.89 1.28
CA TYR A 55 -3.29 -7.97 1.24
C TYR A 55 -2.15 -8.57 0.40
N ARG A 56 -1.75 -9.82 0.64
CA ARG A 56 -0.69 -10.52 -0.11
C ARG A 56 -1.01 -10.60 -1.59
N GLU A 57 -2.24 -10.96 -1.96
CA GLU A 57 -2.70 -11.01 -3.36
C GLU A 57 -2.54 -9.67 -4.09
N ARG A 58 -2.68 -8.55 -3.37
CA ARG A 58 -2.65 -7.19 -3.92
C ARG A 58 -1.33 -6.46 -3.62
N CYS A 59 -0.38 -7.12 -2.98
CA CYS A 59 0.90 -6.54 -2.57
C CYS A 59 1.81 -6.34 -3.79
N PHE A 60 1.68 -5.20 -4.44
CA PHE A 60 2.34 -4.90 -5.71
C PHE A 60 3.86 -4.64 -5.61
N ILE A 61 4.41 -4.57 -4.40
CA ILE A 61 5.83 -4.31 -4.13
C ILE A 61 6.68 -5.58 -4.11
N LEU A 62 6.08 -6.76 -4.01
CA LEU A 62 6.82 -8.01 -4.00
C LEU A 62 7.56 -8.20 -5.33
N GLY A 63 8.83 -8.60 -5.25
CA GLY A 63 9.72 -8.75 -6.39
C GLY A 63 10.21 -7.42 -7.00
N ARG A 64 9.91 -6.28 -6.36
CA ARG A 64 10.42 -4.96 -6.77
C ARG A 64 11.47 -4.46 -5.81
N GLU A 65 12.38 -3.64 -6.33
CA GLU A 65 13.32 -2.90 -5.50
C GLU A 65 12.58 -1.81 -4.72
N VAL A 66 12.69 -1.84 -3.38
CA VAL A 66 12.11 -0.85 -2.49
C VAL A 66 13.18 -0.28 -1.56
N ARG A 67 13.06 1.00 -1.24
CA ARG A 67 13.94 1.67 -0.29
C ARG A 67 13.26 1.76 1.06
N LEU A 68 13.93 1.22 2.07
CA LEU A 68 13.53 1.29 3.46
C LEU A 68 13.89 2.64 4.08
N ASP A 69 13.26 2.99 5.20
CA ASP A 69 13.55 4.23 5.93
C ASP A 69 14.98 4.26 6.50
N THR A 70 15.59 3.09 6.69
CA THR A 70 17.01 2.94 7.04
C THR A 70 17.95 3.42 5.92
N GLY A 71 17.41 3.68 4.73
CA GLY A 71 18.16 3.97 3.52
C GLY A 71 18.58 2.73 2.74
N GLU A 72 18.42 1.53 3.30
CA GLU A 72 18.69 0.25 2.65
C GLU A 72 17.73 0.02 1.49
N THR A 73 18.22 -0.66 0.46
CA THR A 73 17.42 -1.05 -0.71
C THR A 73 17.31 -2.57 -0.74
N VAL A 74 16.08 -3.07 -0.78
CA VAL A 74 15.77 -4.51 -0.63
C VAL A 74 14.78 -4.96 -1.69
N ILE A 75 14.70 -6.27 -1.91
CA ILE A 75 13.68 -6.90 -2.76
C ILE A 75 12.82 -7.82 -1.89
N PRO A 76 11.63 -7.36 -1.44
CA PRO A 76 10.72 -8.18 -0.66
C PRO A 76 10.19 -9.33 -1.50
N ARG A 77 10.07 -10.50 -0.89
CA ARG A 77 9.65 -11.75 -1.55
C ARG A 77 8.36 -12.32 -0.96
N ALA A 78 8.00 -11.94 0.26
CA ALA A 78 6.75 -12.33 0.89
C ALA A 78 6.31 -11.32 1.96
N VAL A 79 5.07 -11.47 2.41
CA VAL A 79 4.53 -10.84 3.61
C VAL A 79 4.18 -11.96 4.60
N SER A 80 4.70 -11.92 5.81
CA SER A 80 4.43 -12.92 6.86
C SER A 80 3.03 -12.79 7.46
N ASP A 81 2.65 -13.74 8.33
CA ASP A 81 1.33 -13.82 9.00
C ASP A 81 1.09 -12.75 10.07
N ASP A 82 2.11 -11.96 10.36
CA ASP A 82 2.06 -10.76 11.18
C ASP A 82 2.23 -9.47 10.37
N GLY A 83 2.19 -9.56 9.04
CA GLY A 83 2.22 -8.41 8.13
C GLY A 83 3.61 -7.85 7.87
N ALA A 84 4.69 -8.52 8.30
CA ALA A 84 6.04 -8.05 8.05
C ALA A 84 6.51 -8.38 6.63
N LEU A 85 7.35 -7.50 6.06
CA LEU A 85 8.01 -7.75 4.77
C LEU A 85 9.19 -8.69 4.95
N ILE A 86 9.26 -9.72 4.13
CA ILE A 86 10.30 -10.74 4.17
C ILE A 86 11.25 -10.56 2.98
N TYR A 87 12.55 -10.44 3.24
CA TYR A 87 13.59 -10.28 2.21
C TYR A 87 14.86 -11.08 2.55
N THR A 88 15.81 -11.16 1.62
CA THR A 88 17.18 -11.65 1.90
C THR A 88 18.09 -10.44 1.97
N ASP A 89 18.92 -10.34 3.01
CA ASP A 89 19.99 -9.35 3.02
C ASP A 89 21.21 -9.79 2.18
N ASP A 90 22.23 -8.93 2.15
CA ASP A 90 23.48 -9.12 1.43
C ASP A 90 24.30 -10.33 1.92
N LYS A 91 24.06 -10.79 3.16
CA LYS A 91 24.69 -11.96 3.77
C LYS A 91 23.94 -13.25 3.49
N GLY A 92 22.81 -13.19 2.77
CA GLY A 92 21.97 -14.35 2.50
C GLY A 92 21.01 -14.69 3.64
N GLU A 93 20.91 -13.86 4.68
CA GLU A 93 20.02 -14.11 5.82
C GLU A 93 18.59 -13.67 5.53
N LEU A 94 17.63 -14.46 5.99
CA LEU A 94 16.22 -14.08 5.96
C LEU A 94 15.98 -12.96 6.97
N ARG A 95 15.51 -11.82 6.48
CA ARG A 95 15.10 -10.69 7.31
C ARG A 95 13.60 -10.51 7.27
N SER A 96 13.06 -10.04 8.39
CA SER A 96 11.67 -9.65 8.56
C SER A 96 11.65 -8.18 9.00
N LEU A 97 10.86 -7.37 8.33
CA LEU A 97 10.72 -5.95 8.60
C LEU A 97 9.27 -5.59 8.89
N GLN A 98 9.02 -5.15 10.12
CA GLN A 98 7.83 -4.39 10.46
C GLN A 98 8.15 -2.91 10.31
N SER A 99 7.88 -2.34 9.13
CA SER A 99 7.99 -0.90 8.90
C SER A 99 6.60 -0.31 8.69
N GLY A 100 6.37 0.89 9.24
CA GLY A 100 5.16 1.67 8.98
C GLY A 100 5.18 2.36 7.62
N GLU A 101 6.37 2.66 7.09
CA GLU A 101 6.54 3.38 5.82
C GLU A 101 7.61 2.68 4.95
N ILE A 102 7.40 2.71 3.63
CA ILE A 102 8.32 2.23 2.61
C ILE A 102 8.24 3.16 1.39
N SER A 103 9.36 3.37 0.69
CA SER A 103 9.38 4.15 -0.55
C SER A 103 9.70 3.25 -1.75
N ILE A 104 8.85 3.33 -2.77
CA ILE A 104 9.07 2.64 -4.04
C ILE A 104 9.66 3.67 -5.01
N ARG A 105 10.78 3.32 -5.64
CA ARG A 105 11.27 4.05 -6.80
C ARG A 105 10.72 3.36 -8.05
N LEU A 106 9.77 4.03 -8.70
CA LEU A 106 9.21 3.63 -10.00
C LEU A 106 10.06 4.19 -11.14
#